data_AF-A0A7T1AJY3-F1
#
_entry.id   AF-A0A7T1AJY3-F1
#
_cell.length_a   1.000
_cell.length_b   1.000
_cell.length_c   1.000
_cell.angle_alpha   90.00
_cell.angle_beta   90.00
_cell.angle_gamma   90.00
#
_symmetry.space_group_name_H-M   'P 1'
#
loop_
_entity.id
_entity.type
_entity.pdbx_description
1 polymer ?
#
loop_
_entity_poly.entity_id
_entity_poly.type
_entity_poly.pdbx_seq_one_letter_code
_entity_poly.pdbx_strand_id
1 'polypeptide(L)' 'MVPICEGWEKTYENIAIKDPVQRELHFGQHDHVRFYSHDFIERITNAGFEVTFYTAKPEDCIKYSLVRGEKIFVGKKA' A
#
# COMPACT_ATOMS: atom_id res chain seq x y z
N MET A 1 0.47 5.17 -6.04
CA MET A 1 -0.20 3.93 -5.58
C MET A 1 0.44 3.55 -4.25
N VAL A 2 -0.30 3.01 -3.28
CA VAL A 2 0.31 2.57 -2.01
C VAL A 2 1.24 1.38 -2.31
N PRO A 3 2.54 1.45 -2.01
CA PRO A 3 3.47 0.36 -2.28
C PRO A 3 3.22 -0.78 -1.29
N ILE A 4 2.47 -1.80 -1.71
CA ILE A 4 2.09 -2.95 -0.87
C ILE A 4 2.39 -4.27 -1.59
N CYS A 5 2.95 -5.23 -0.85
CA CYS A 5 3.13 -6.60 -1.28
C CYS A 5 2.56 -7.54 -0.21
N GLU A 6 1.31 -7.97 -0.40
CA GLU A 6 0.60 -8.79 0.61
C GLU A 6 1.22 -10.18 0.81
N GLY A 7 1.98 -10.67 -0.18
CA GLY A 7 2.70 -11.93 -0.07
C GLY A 7 3.93 -11.87 0.84
N TRP A 8 4.33 -10.70 1.32
CA TRP A 8 5.43 -10.55 2.27
C TRP A 8 4.94 -10.70 3.71
N GLU A 9 5.83 -11.20 4.57
CA GLU A 9 5.52 -11.35 5.99
C GLU A 9 5.56 -10.00 6.71
N LYS A 10 6.51 -9.13 6.37
CA LYS A 10 6.77 -7.88 7.10
C LYS A 10 6.94 -6.69 6.16
N THR A 11 6.51 -5.51 6.59
CA THR A 11 6.83 -4.25 5.90
C THR A 11 8.35 -4.11 5.71
N TYR A 12 8.76 -3.83 4.48
CA TYR A 12 10.12 -3.48 4.15
C TYR A 12 10.29 -1.96 4.22
N GLU A 13 11.07 -1.46 5.18
CA GLU A 13 11.38 -0.03 5.29
C GLU A 13 12.83 0.20 5.71
N ASN A 14 13.43 1.28 5.21
CA ASN A 14 14.80 1.66 5.57
C ASN A 14 14.97 3.19 5.57
N ILE A 15 15.04 3.78 6.77
CA ILE A 15 15.14 5.24 6.95
C ILE A 15 16.49 5.84 6.53
N ALA A 16 17.52 5.01 6.34
CA ALA A 16 18.83 5.47 5.88
C ALA A 16 18.82 5.83 4.38
N ILE A 17 17.85 5.32 3.61
CA ILE A 17 17.74 5.55 2.17
C ILE A 17 17.05 6.90 1.91
N LYS A 18 17.87 7.91 1.59
CA LYS A 18 17.42 9.29 1.33
C LYS A 18 17.49 9.70 -0.12
N ASP A 19 18.35 9.04 -0.90
CA ASP A 19 18.55 9.36 -2.32
C ASP A 19 17.32 8.94 -3.15
N PRO A 20 16.76 9.84 -3.99
CA PRO A 20 15.60 9.55 -4.83
C PRO A 20 15.78 8.33 -5.75
N VAL A 21 16.96 8.15 -6.35
CA VAL A 21 17.23 7.01 -7.24
C VAL A 21 17.26 5.72 -6.44
N GLN A 22 17.89 5.73 -5.27
CA GLN A 22 17.85 4.59 -4.36
C GLN A 22 16.41 4.28 -3.89
N ARG A 23 15.57 5.28 -3.66
CA ARG A 23 14.16 5.05 -3.30
C ARG A 23 13.36 4.41 -4.43
N GLU A 24 13.60 4.77 -5.68
CA GLU A 24 13.00 4.06 -6.81
C GLU A 24 13.42 2.59 -6.85
N LEU A 25 14.70 2.30 -6.64
CA LEU A 25 15.21 0.92 -6.60
C LEU A 25 14.60 0.10 -5.46
N HIS A 26 14.48 0.68 -4.27
CA HIS A 26 14.04 -0.02 -3.07
C HIS A 26 12.51 -0.03 -2.86
N PHE A 27 11.81 1.02 -3.28
CA PHE A 27 10.40 1.28 -2.95
C PHE A 27 9.53 1.57 -4.18
N GLY A 28 10.08 1.46 -5.38
CA GLY A 28 9.38 1.58 -6.65
C GLY A 28 9.05 3.00 -7.09
N GLN A 29 9.31 4.02 -6.26
CA GLN A 29 9.10 5.43 -6.58
C GLN A 29 10.04 6.31 -5.74
N HIS A 30 10.43 7.48 -6.27
CA HIS A 30 11.45 8.34 -5.64
C HIS A 30 11.05 8.97 -4.29
N ASP A 31 9.75 9.08 -4.03
CA ASP A 31 9.17 9.64 -2.80
C ASP A 31 8.67 8.56 -1.83
N HIS A 32 8.61 7.29 -2.27
CA HIS A 32 8.32 6.17 -1.38
C HIS A 32 9.49 5.91 -0.43
N VAL A 33 9.17 5.46 0.78
CA VAL A 33 10.14 5.17 1.85
C VAL A 33 10.01 3.77 2.43
N ARG A 34 9.05 2.99 1.90
CA ARG A 34 8.73 1.63 2.35
C ARG A 34 7.86 0.88 1.34
N PHE A 35 7.85 -0.44 1.46
CA PHE A 35 6.84 -1.34 0.91
C PHE A 35 6.10 -2.03 2.06
N TYR A 36 4.80 -1.84 2.14
CA TYR A 36 3.97 -2.46 3.17
C TYR A 36 3.74 -3.94 2.91
N SER A 37 3.55 -4.73 3.97
CA SER A 37 3.06 -6.10 3.86
C SER A 37 1.58 -6.19 4.24
N HIS A 38 1.10 -7.39 4.56
CA HIS A 38 -0.23 -7.59 5.13
C HIS A 38 -0.43 -6.91 6.50
N ASP A 39 0.64 -6.43 7.14
CA ASP A 39 0.60 -5.62 8.38
C ASP A 39 0.04 -4.19 8.18
N PHE A 40 -0.21 -3.78 6.93
CA PHE A 40 -0.68 -2.45 6.57
C PHE A 40 -1.97 -2.03 7.30
N ILE A 41 -2.95 -2.95 7.37
CA ILE A 41 -4.25 -2.69 8.01
C ILE A 41 -4.07 -2.47 9.51
N GLU A 42 -3.24 -3.27 10.16
CA GLU A 42 -2.96 -3.14 11.60
C GLU A 42 -2.29 -1.79 11.89
N ARG A 43 -1.33 -1.38 11.06
CA ARG A 43 -0.62 -0.10 11.23
C ARG A 43 -1.57 1.10 11.17
N ILE A 44 -2.52 1.10 10.25
CA ILE A 44 -3.51 2.18 10.13
C ILE A 44 -4.53 2.11 11.28
N THR A 45 -4.95 0.91 11.67
CA THR A 45 -5.84 0.71 12.82
C THR A 45 -5.22 1.24 14.11
N ASN A 46 -3.94 0.96 14.36
CA ASN A 46 -3.18 1.47 15.51
C ASN A 46 -3.04 3.00 15.51
N ALA A 47 -3.22 3.66 14.36
CA ALA A 47 -3.27 5.12 14.25
C ALA A 47 -4.66 5.71 14.56
N GLY A 48 -5.64 4.90 14.95
CA GLY A 48 -6.99 5.34 15.35
C GLY A 48 -8.00 5.41 14.21
N PHE A 49 -7.81 4.63 13.15
CA PHE A 49 -8.74 4.55 12.03
C PHE A 49 -9.41 3.17 11.96
N GLU A 50 -10.70 3.15 11.67
CA GLU A 50 -11.36 1.96 11.17
C GLU A 50 -11.02 1.80 9.68
N VAL A 51 -10.51 0.63 9.28
CA VAL A 51 -10.09 0.37 7.90
C VAL A 51 -10.99 -0.67 7.26
N THR A 52 -11.53 -0.33 6.11
CA THR A 52 -12.16 -1.27 5.19
C THR A 52 -11.38 -1.28 3.87
N PHE A 53 -11.53 -2.33 3.06
CA PHE A 53 -10.93 -2.36 1.74
C PHE A 53 -11.87 -2.97 0.72
N TYR A 54 -11.68 -2.56 -0.53
CA TYR A 54 -12.34 -3.13 -1.70
C TYR A 54 -11.30 -3.76 -2.61
N THR A 55 -11.48 -5.04 -2.96
CA THR A 55 -10.67 -5.70 -3.98
C THR A 55 -11.34 -5.56 -5.34
N ALA A 56 -10.62 -5.03 -6.32
CA ALA A 56 -11.14 -4.81 -7.66
C ALA A 56 -11.57 -6.12 -8.34
N LYS A 57 -12.84 -6.18 -8.76
CA LYS A 57 -13.42 -7.28 -9.53
C LYS A 57 -13.34 -7.01 -11.04
N PRO A 58 -13.42 -8.04 -11.90
CA PRO A 58 -13.32 -7.87 -13.35
C PRO A 58 -14.25 -6.79 -13.94
N GLU A 59 -15.50 -6.74 -13.48
CA GLU A 59 -16.51 -5.76 -13.90
C GLU A 59 -16.11 -4.32 -13.56
N ASP A 60 -15.51 -4.10 -12.38
CA ASP A 60 -15.08 -2.78 -11.93
C ASP A 60 -13.78 -2.33 -12.61
N CYS A 61 -12.90 -3.28 -12.95
CA CYS A 61 -11.71 -3.01 -13.74
C CYS A 61 -12.08 -2.41 -15.10
N ILE A 62 -13.16 -2.89 -15.72
CA ILE A 62 -13.66 -2.36 -16.98
C ILE A 62 -14.38 -1.02 -16.77
N LYS A 63 -15.27 -0.96 -15.77
CA LYS A 63 -16.14 0.20 -15.55
C LYS A 63 -15.39 1.44 -15.05
N TYR A 64 -14.42 1.25 -14.15
CA TYR A 64 -13.71 2.34 -13.47
C TYR A 64 -12.20 2.34 -13.75
N SER A 65 -11.73 1.50 -14.68
CA SER A 65 -10.30 1.38 -15.00
C SER A 65 -9.41 1.00 -13.82
N LEU A 66 -9.96 0.21 -12.88
CA LEU A 66 -9.18 -0.34 -11.77
C LEU A 66 -8.17 -1.39 -12.26
N VAL A 67 -7.03 -1.46 -11.58
CA VAL A 67 -6.03 -2.51 -11.76
C VAL A 67 -6.57 -3.82 -11.18
N ARG A 68 -6.43 -4.90 -11.96
CA ARG A 68 -6.94 -6.22 -11.57
C ARG A 68 -6.35 -6.68 -10.24
N GLY A 69 -7.22 -6.99 -9.29
CA GLY A 69 -6.83 -7.47 -7.97
C GLY A 69 -6.24 -6.39 -7.06
N GLU A 70 -6.22 -5.12 -7.46
CA GLU A 70 -5.81 -4.05 -6.55
C GLU A 70 -6.78 -3.93 -5.37
N LYS A 71 -6.23 -3.53 -4.22
CA LYS A 71 -7.04 -3.18 -3.04
C LYS A 71 -7.06 -1.67 -2.85
N ILE A 72 -8.26 -1.13 -2.77
CA ILE A 72 -8.51 0.25 -2.39
C ILE A 72 -8.86 0.26 -0.91
N PHE A 73 -8.00 0.88 -0.09
CA PHE A 73 -8.21 1.00 1.35
C PHE A 73 -8.96 2.28 1.67
N VAL A 74 -9.98 2.18 2.52
CA VAL A 74 -10.78 3.31 3.02
C VAL A 74 -10.64 3.35 4.53
N GLY A 75 -9.97 4.39 5.03
CA GLY A 75 -9.84 4.68 6.45
C GLY A 75 -10.90 5.68 6.90
N LYS A 76 -11.62 5.35 7.96
CA LYS A 76 -12.56 6.24 8.65
C LYS A 76 -12.03 6.52 10.05
N LYS A 77 -11.96 7.80 10.43
CA LYS A 77 -11.53 8.16 11.79
C LYS A 77 -12.54 7.60 12.79
N ALA A 78 -12.05 6.83 13.77
CA ALA A 78 -12.85 6.33 14.88
C ALA A 78 -13.19 7.45 15.87
#